data_AF-A0A7W5LZ37-F1
#
_entry.id   AF-A0A7W5LZ37-F1
#
_cell.length_a   1.000
_cell.length_b   1.000
_cell.length_c   1.000
_cell.angle_alpha   90.00
_cell.angle_beta   90.00
_cell.angle_gamma   90.00
#
_symmetry.space_group_name_H-M   'P 1'
#
loop_
_entity.id
_entity.type
_entity.pdbx_description
1 polymer ?
#
loop_
_entity_poly.entity_id
_entity_poly.type
_entity_poly.pdbx_seq_one_letter_code
_entity_poly.pdbx_strand_id
1 'polypeptide(L)'
;MSLRLATFNVENLLTRFDFTGYRNQLRQDRVIKLFEVNNEGVYQQLEQARVIASTDDTRQMTALAIADADADILCLQEIDSMAALQAFEYGYLYRMVGNGYRQKYLVEGNDSRGIDVAVLMREETRDGQKIELKDIKSHAMVTYRDFALFDEEIGKTNRLDDKIFKRDCLELDLRVGGVPLTLYVVHFKSMGNPRDGLDGRQSTLPIRRAEARAVRRIIENRFGTGHTAKKNFVICGDMNDYQERVDVIGRRGTGYRFVHQDEAESALDVFSQDGFAENVVRRREPLDRWTLYHARGPEEQWLCQLDYLWLSPALAAANAKRIPEIIRHGQPYRTVFPPGQEVERYPRTGWDRPKASDHCPVVMTLDLL
;
A
#
# COMPACT_ATOMS: atom_id res chain seq x y z
N MET A 1 -11.19 23.92 1.31
CA MET A 1 -12.20 22.86 1.21
C MET A 1 -11.51 21.57 1.58
N SER A 2 -12.00 20.87 2.60
CA SER A 2 -11.26 19.74 3.16
C SER A 2 -11.73 18.40 2.59
N LEU A 3 -10.78 17.51 2.34
CA LEU A 3 -10.96 16.15 1.86
C LEU A 3 -10.03 15.23 2.66
N ARG A 4 -10.54 14.13 3.21
CA ARG A 4 -9.72 13.12 3.89
C ARG A 4 -9.38 11.99 2.93
N LEU A 5 -8.10 11.87 2.58
CA LEU A 5 -7.57 10.88 1.64
C LEU A 5 -6.72 9.85 2.37
N ALA A 6 -6.99 8.57 2.14
CA ALA A 6 -6.20 7.47 2.71
C ALA A 6 -5.68 6.51 1.64
N THR A 7 -4.55 5.87 1.94
CA THR A 7 -4.08 4.66 1.26
C THR A 7 -3.90 3.52 2.25
N PHE A 8 -4.22 2.29 1.84
CA PHE A 8 -4.06 1.10 2.67
C PHE A 8 -3.91 -0.18 1.83
N ASN A 9 -2.78 -0.87 1.97
CA ASN A 9 -2.63 -2.24 1.50
C ASN A 9 -3.31 -3.20 2.48
N VAL A 10 -4.40 -3.85 2.03
CA VAL A 10 -5.25 -4.61 2.95
C VAL A 10 -4.80 -6.05 3.18
N GLU A 11 -3.98 -6.66 2.30
CA GLU A 11 -3.42 -8.04 2.30
C GLU A 11 -4.45 -9.21 2.43
N ASN A 12 -5.53 -8.99 3.18
CA ASN A 12 -6.39 -9.97 3.83
C ASN A 12 -7.77 -10.09 3.18
N LEU A 13 -8.01 -9.39 2.07
CA LEU A 13 -9.26 -9.47 1.30
C LEU A 13 -9.24 -10.52 0.18
N LEU A 14 -8.36 -11.51 0.30
CA LEU A 14 -8.34 -12.68 -0.58
C LEU A 14 -9.57 -13.56 -0.34
N THR A 15 -10.19 -14.03 -1.42
CA THR A 15 -11.31 -14.99 -1.40
C THR A 15 -10.93 -16.38 -1.91
N ARG A 16 -9.70 -16.50 -2.44
CA ARG A 16 -9.11 -17.72 -2.98
C ARG A 16 -8.10 -18.35 -2.02
N PHE A 17 -7.97 -19.67 -2.11
CA PHE A 17 -7.04 -20.46 -1.31
C PHE A 17 -5.76 -20.74 -2.11
N ASP A 18 -4.60 -20.62 -1.46
CA ASP A 18 -3.31 -21.01 -2.04
C ASP A 18 -2.95 -22.44 -1.63
N PHE A 19 -3.00 -23.37 -2.59
CA PHE A 19 -2.62 -24.77 -2.37
C PHE A 19 -1.18 -25.10 -2.77
N THR A 20 -0.39 -24.11 -3.20
CA THR A 20 0.98 -24.37 -3.70
C THR A 20 1.92 -24.91 -2.63
N GLY A 21 1.61 -24.70 -1.35
CA GLY A 21 2.34 -25.29 -0.22
C GLY A 21 2.30 -26.83 -0.18
N TYR A 22 1.37 -27.49 -0.86
CA TYR A 22 1.34 -28.96 -0.94
C TYR A 22 2.59 -29.52 -1.62
N ARG A 23 3.03 -28.89 -2.71
CA ARG A 23 4.22 -29.31 -3.48
C ARG A 23 5.49 -28.56 -3.09
N ASN A 24 5.38 -27.58 -2.20
CA ASN A 24 6.49 -26.74 -1.79
C ASN A 24 6.44 -26.47 -0.27
N GLN A 25 7.23 -27.24 0.48
CA GLN A 25 7.30 -27.13 1.94
C GLN A 25 7.72 -25.76 2.45
N LEU A 26 8.40 -24.94 1.64
CA LEU A 26 8.76 -23.56 2.00
C LEU A 26 7.53 -22.64 2.00
N ARG A 27 6.49 -22.98 1.23
CA ARG A 27 5.21 -22.25 1.16
C ARG A 27 4.13 -22.82 2.06
N GLN A 28 4.40 -23.96 2.70
CA GLN A 28 3.44 -24.60 3.60
C GLN A 28 3.34 -23.81 4.92
N ASP A 29 2.11 -23.50 5.33
CA ASP A 29 1.85 -22.79 6.58
C ASP A 29 2.30 -23.61 7.80
N ARG A 30 2.80 -22.92 8.84
CA ARG A 30 3.32 -23.52 10.07
C ARG A 30 2.30 -24.40 10.79
N VAL A 31 1.00 -24.09 10.70
CA VAL A 31 -0.05 -24.88 11.34
C VAL A 31 -0.21 -26.21 10.60
N ILE A 32 -0.22 -26.19 9.27
CA ILE A 32 -0.39 -27.40 8.44
C ILE A 32 0.79 -28.36 8.65
N LYS A 33 2.01 -27.85 8.87
CA LYS A 33 3.21 -28.65 9.16
C LYS A 33 3.09 -29.51 10.44
N LEU A 34 2.14 -29.21 11.33
CA LEU A 34 1.92 -29.99 12.55
C LEU A 34 1.07 -31.24 12.32
N PHE A 35 0.47 -31.38 11.14
CA PHE A 35 -0.40 -32.49 10.79
C PHE A 35 0.25 -33.41 9.77
N GLU A 36 -0.07 -34.70 9.86
CA GLU A 36 0.30 -35.67 8.83
C GLU A 36 -0.62 -35.50 7.62
N VAL A 37 -0.06 -35.00 6.51
CA VAL A 37 -0.82 -34.74 5.27
C VAL A 37 -0.48 -35.79 4.22
N ASN A 38 -1.37 -36.77 4.10
CA ASN A 38 -1.13 -37.97 3.29
C ASN A 38 -1.52 -37.84 1.81
N ASN A 39 -2.28 -36.81 1.44
CA ASN A 39 -2.64 -36.52 0.05
C ASN A 39 -3.09 -35.06 -0.14
N GLU A 40 -3.22 -34.67 -1.41
CA GLU A 40 -3.58 -33.31 -1.82
C GLU A 40 -4.98 -32.87 -1.36
N GLY A 41 -5.96 -33.78 -1.35
CA GLY A 41 -7.32 -33.47 -0.92
C GLY A 41 -7.38 -33.10 0.57
N VAL A 42 -6.65 -33.84 1.41
CA VAL A 42 -6.51 -33.52 2.84
C VAL A 42 -5.79 -32.19 3.03
N TYR A 43 -4.73 -31.91 2.25
CA TYR A 43 -4.04 -30.62 2.28
C TYR A 43 -5.02 -29.47 2.00
N GLN A 44 -5.81 -29.59 0.93
CA GLN A 44 -6.75 -28.55 0.52
C GLN A 44 -7.81 -28.28 1.60
N GLN A 45 -8.36 -29.33 2.22
CA GLN A 45 -9.33 -29.18 3.32
C GLN A 45 -8.74 -28.49 4.54
N LEU A 46 -7.53 -28.88 4.96
CA LEU A 46 -6.86 -28.25 6.10
C LEU A 46 -6.51 -26.79 5.82
N GLU A 47 -6.06 -26.48 4.61
CA GLU A 47 -5.73 -25.11 4.20
C GLU A 47 -6.97 -24.22 4.14
N GLN A 48 -8.08 -24.73 3.61
CA GLN A 48 -9.37 -24.04 3.63
C GLN A 48 -9.84 -23.76 5.07
N ALA A 49 -9.81 -24.77 5.94
CA ALA A 49 -10.19 -24.63 7.34
C ALA A 49 -9.31 -23.62 8.07
N ARG A 50 -7.98 -23.67 7.85
CA ARG A 50 -7.01 -22.74 8.43
C ARG A 50 -7.30 -21.30 8.05
N VAL A 51 -7.50 -21.03 6.76
CA VAL A 51 -7.81 -19.67 6.28
C VAL A 51 -9.11 -19.20 6.93
N ILE A 52 -10.21 -19.94 6.75
CA ILE A 52 -11.54 -19.58 7.26
C ILE A 52 -11.56 -19.31 8.78
N ALA A 53 -10.84 -20.12 9.57
CA ALA A 53 -10.82 -20.01 11.03
C ALA A 53 -10.33 -18.65 11.56
N SER A 54 -9.52 -17.92 10.79
CA SER A 54 -8.98 -16.60 11.18
C SER A 54 -9.53 -15.44 10.35
N THR A 55 -10.30 -15.74 9.31
CA THR A 55 -10.76 -14.78 8.32
C THR A 55 -11.65 -13.70 8.92
N ASP A 56 -12.59 -14.06 9.80
CA ASP A 56 -13.52 -13.09 10.37
C ASP A 56 -12.80 -12.06 11.24
N ASP A 57 -11.92 -12.51 12.13
CA ASP A 57 -11.10 -11.63 12.98
C ASP A 57 -10.23 -10.68 12.14
N THR A 58 -9.59 -11.23 11.11
CA THR A 58 -8.73 -10.47 10.21
C THR A 58 -9.53 -9.38 9.50
N ARG A 59 -10.69 -9.72 8.93
CA ARG A 59 -11.58 -8.76 8.24
C ARG A 59 -12.17 -7.71 9.19
N GLN A 60 -12.58 -8.10 10.40
CA GLN A 60 -13.03 -7.13 11.42
C GLN A 60 -11.92 -6.11 11.73
N MET A 61 -10.68 -6.55 11.90
CA MET A 61 -9.55 -5.65 12.15
C MET A 61 -9.21 -4.76 10.95
N THR A 62 -9.25 -5.28 9.72
CA THR A 62 -9.12 -4.47 8.50
C THR A 62 -10.22 -3.40 8.44
N ALA A 63 -11.46 -3.77 8.81
CA ALA A 63 -12.58 -2.84 8.82
C ALA A 63 -12.45 -1.75 9.89
N LEU A 64 -11.97 -2.10 11.09
CA LEU A 64 -11.67 -1.13 12.15
C LEU A 64 -10.55 -0.17 11.71
N ALA A 65 -9.49 -0.67 11.06
CA ALA A 65 -8.42 0.17 10.52
C ALA A 65 -8.93 1.20 9.49
N ILE A 66 -9.85 0.77 8.62
CA ILE A 66 -10.50 1.65 7.64
C ILE A 66 -11.46 2.63 8.32
N ALA A 67 -12.19 2.19 9.35
CA ALA A 67 -13.10 3.05 10.12
C ALA A 67 -12.33 4.14 10.88
N ASP A 68 -11.20 3.80 11.51
CA ASP A 68 -10.32 4.76 12.22
C ASP A 68 -9.64 5.73 11.25
N ALA A 69 -9.33 5.27 10.02
CA ALA A 69 -8.85 6.17 8.98
C ALA A 69 -9.93 7.21 8.60
N ASP A 70 -11.22 6.85 8.66
CA ASP A 70 -12.38 7.70 8.36
C ASP A 70 -12.22 8.54 7.08
N ALA A 71 -11.76 7.91 5.99
CA ALA A 71 -11.47 8.61 4.76
C ALA A 71 -12.75 8.96 3.97
N ASP A 72 -12.69 10.06 3.23
CA ASP A 72 -13.66 10.40 2.19
C ASP A 72 -13.36 9.60 0.90
N ILE A 73 -12.06 9.45 0.61
CA ILE A 73 -11.51 8.66 -0.50
C ILE A 73 -10.46 7.70 0.07
N LEU A 74 -10.66 6.42 -0.18
CA LEU A 74 -9.81 5.34 0.29
C LEU A 74 -9.23 4.57 -0.89
N CYS A 75 -7.90 4.59 -0.99
CA CYS A 75 -7.12 3.92 -2.03
C CYS A 75 -6.59 2.61 -1.47
N LEU A 76 -7.00 1.49 -2.07
CA LEU A 76 -6.70 0.16 -1.57
C LEU A 76 -5.75 -0.57 -2.51
N GLN A 77 -4.86 -1.36 -1.94
CA GLN A 77 -4.02 -2.31 -2.66
C GLN A 77 -4.33 -3.74 -2.19
N GLU A 78 -4.03 -4.70 -3.06
CA GLU A 78 -4.27 -6.14 -2.82
C GLU A 78 -5.75 -6.52 -2.72
N ILE A 79 -6.57 -5.91 -3.58
CA ILE A 79 -7.99 -6.28 -3.70
C ILE A 79 -8.15 -7.42 -4.69
N ASP A 80 -8.77 -8.50 -4.22
CA ASP A 80 -8.93 -9.75 -4.95
C ASP A 80 -9.95 -9.67 -6.11
N SER A 81 -11.06 -8.98 -5.87
CA SER A 81 -12.12 -8.75 -6.85
C SER A 81 -13.12 -7.71 -6.35
N MET A 82 -13.91 -7.13 -7.26
CA MET A 82 -15.01 -6.24 -6.89
C MET A 82 -16.05 -6.95 -5.99
N ALA A 83 -16.33 -8.23 -6.23
CA ALA A 83 -17.27 -9.01 -5.43
C ALA A 83 -16.78 -9.18 -3.98
N ALA A 84 -15.49 -9.48 -3.79
CA ALA A 84 -14.87 -9.56 -2.47
C ALA A 84 -14.96 -8.22 -1.72
N LEU A 85 -14.66 -7.12 -2.43
CA LEU A 85 -14.70 -5.76 -1.88
C LEU A 85 -16.12 -5.35 -1.47
N GLN A 86 -17.13 -5.65 -2.29
CA GLN A 86 -18.54 -5.37 -1.98
C GLN A 86 -19.03 -6.18 -0.78
N ALA A 87 -18.70 -7.48 -0.72
CA ALA A 87 -19.06 -8.33 0.40
C ALA A 87 -18.39 -7.86 1.71
N PHE A 88 -17.13 -7.47 1.65
CA PHE A 88 -16.40 -6.90 2.78
C PHE A 88 -17.02 -5.59 3.25
N GLU A 89 -17.29 -4.65 2.33
CA GLU A 89 -17.86 -3.35 2.68
C GLU A 89 -19.25 -3.51 3.31
N TYR A 90 -20.12 -4.31 2.72
CA TYR A 90 -21.46 -4.56 3.26
C TYR A 90 -21.44 -5.29 4.60
N GLY A 91 -20.59 -6.32 4.73
CA GLY A 91 -20.54 -7.18 5.91
C GLY A 91 -19.85 -6.55 7.12
N TYR A 92 -18.80 -5.75 6.90
CA TYR A 92 -17.92 -5.26 7.96
C TYR A 92 -17.92 -3.73 8.08
N LEU A 93 -17.79 -2.99 6.98
CA LEU A 93 -17.63 -1.53 7.03
C LEU A 93 -18.95 -0.77 7.19
N TYR A 94 -20.00 -1.18 6.47
CA TYR A 94 -21.25 -0.43 6.38
C TYR A 94 -21.86 -0.14 7.76
N ARG A 95 -21.83 -1.13 8.66
CA ARG A 95 -22.33 -0.99 10.03
C ARG A 95 -21.49 -0.06 10.90
N MET A 96 -20.18 0.02 10.66
CA MET A 96 -19.26 0.88 11.42
C MET A 96 -19.32 2.32 10.94
N VAL A 97 -19.43 2.52 9.63
CA VAL A 97 -19.27 3.83 8.98
C VAL A 97 -20.61 4.53 8.70
N GLY A 98 -21.74 3.80 8.80
CA GLY A 98 -23.11 4.32 8.73
C GLY A 98 -23.63 4.66 7.32
N ASN A 99 -22.84 5.39 6.53
CA ASN A 99 -23.20 5.81 5.17
C ASN A 99 -22.54 4.97 4.06
N GLY A 100 -21.48 4.23 4.40
CA GLY A 100 -20.71 3.37 3.48
C GLY A 100 -19.94 4.13 2.41
N TYR A 101 -19.13 3.40 1.63
CA TYR A 101 -18.47 3.94 0.43
C TYR A 101 -19.31 3.59 -0.81
N ARG A 102 -20.08 4.55 -1.32
CA ARG A 102 -21.08 4.32 -2.38
C ARG A 102 -20.45 4.18 -3.76
N GLN A 103 -19.35 4.87 -4.01
CA GLN A 103 -18.63 4.79 -5.27
C GLN A 103 -17.46 3.81 -5.12
N LYS A 104 -17.39 2.80 -5.98
CA LYS A 104 -16.37 1.74 -5.93
C LYS A 104 -15.79 1.52 -7.31
N TYR A 105 -14.47 1.60 -7.43
CA TYR A 105 -13.75 1.43 -8.68
C TYR A 105 -12.62 0.43 -8.50
N LEU A 106 -12.54 -0.54 -9.40
CA LEU A 106 -11.47 -1.52 -9.49
C LEU A 106 -11.27 -1.80 -10.98
N VAL A 107 -10.04 -1.73 -11.43
CA VAL A 107 -9.64 -2.13 -12.79
C VAL A 107 -8.58 -3.21 -12.64
N GLU A 108 -8.75 -4.31 -13.37
CA GLU A 108 -7.80 -5.41 -13.35
C GLU A 108 -6.45 -4.94 -13.92
N GLY A 109 -5.39 -5.11 -13.14
CA GLY A 109 -4.02 -4.76 -13.49
C GLY A 109 -3.21 -5.97 -13.94
N ASN A 110 -1.88 -5.85 -13.84
CA ASN A 110 -0.94 -6.87 -14.32
C ASN A 110 -0.45 -7.85 -13.25
N ASP A 111 -1.03 -7.86 -12.03
CA ASP A 111 -0.57 -8.81 -11.00
C ASP A 111 -0.97 -10.23 -11.40
N SER A 112 0.00 -11.13 -11.54
CA SER A 112 -0.27 -12.53 -11.91
C SER A 112 -1.10 -13.29 -10.88
N ARG A 113 -1.16 -12.81 -9.63
CA ARG A 113 -2.01 -13.35 -8.57
C ARG A 113 -3.43 -12.83 -8.69
N GLY A 114 -3.69 -11.81 -9.51
CA GLY A 114 -4.99 -11.15 -9.71
C GLY A 114 -5.38 -10.21 -8.58
N ILE A 115 -4.40 -9.62 -7.88
CA ILE A 115 -4.68 -8.67 -6.80
C ILE A 115 -4.42 -7.24 -7.29
N ASP A 116 -5.45 -6.42 -7.23
CA ASP A 116 -5.52 -5.14 -7.92
C ASP A 116 -5.55 -3.95 -6.97
N VAL A 117 -5.50 -2.76 -7.55
CA VAL A 117 -5.77 -1.51 -6.84
C VAL A 117 -7.26 -1.17 -6.95
N ALA A 118 -7.83 -0.63 -5.88
CA ALA A 118 -9.21 -0.17 -5.87
C ALA A 118 -9.34 1.20 -5.21
N VAL A 119 -10.41 1.91 -5.54
CA VAL A 119 -10.77 3.18 -4.89
C VAL A 119 -12.21 3.09 -4.39
N LEU A 120 -12.38 3.36 -3.11
CA LEU A 120 -13.66 3.52 -2.45
C LEU A 120 -13.87 5.01 -2.13
N MET A 121 -15.02 5.58 -2.51
CA MET A 121 -15.34 6.98 -2.22
C MET A 121 -16.74 7.14 -1.65
N ARG A 122 -16.87 8.10 -0.74
CA ARG A 122 -18.17 8.65 -0.32
C ARG A 122 -18.76 9.49 -1.46
N GLU A 123 -20.05 9.80 -1.38
CA GLU A 123 -20.69 10.73 -2.35
C GLU A 123 -20.36 12.19 -2.02
N GLU A 124 -20.13 12.46 -0.75
CA GLU A 124 -19.79 13.77 -0.21
C GLU A 124 -18.65 13.62 0.81
N THR A 125 -17.83 14.66 0.93
CA THR A 125 -16.89 14.77 2.05
C THR A 125 -17.65 14.92 3.36
N ARG A 126 -16.96 14.70 4.48
CA ARG A 126 -17.54 14.94 5.81
C ARG A 126 -18.15 16.33 6.00
N ASP A 127 -17.63 17.33 5.29
CA ASP A 127 -18.11 18.72 5.33
C ASP A 127 -19.21 19.01 4.28
N GLY A 128 -19.79 17.97 3.66
CA GLY A 128 -20.92 18.06 2.73
C GLY A 128 -20.56 18.47 1.30
N GLN A 129 -19.30 18.32 0.89
CA GLN A 129 -18.87 18.68 -0.47
C GLN A 129 -18.95 17.47 -1.39
N LYS A 130 -19.67 17.60 -2.51
CA LYS A 130 -19.82 16.51 -3.48
C LYS A 130 -18.49 16.02 -4.03
N ILE A 131 -18.30 14.70 -4.09
CA ILE A 131 -17.15 14.02 -4.70
C ILE A 131 -17.61 13.41 -6.02
N GLU A 132 -17.10 13.93 -7.13
CA GLU A 132 -17.51 13.53 -8.47
C GLU A 132 -16.34 12.92 -9.25
N LEU A 133 -16.47 11.66 -9.67
CA LEU A 133 -15.60 11.09 -10.70
C LEU A 133 -15.94 11.68 -12.07
N LYS A 134 -14.95 12.21 -12.77
CA LYS A 134 -15.06 12.71 -14.15
C LYS A 134 -14.51 11.72 -15.16
N ASP A 135 -13.38 11.11 -14.86
CA ASP A 135 -12.77 10.08 -15.70
C ASP A 135 -11.92 9.13 -14.85
N ILE A 136 -11.76 7.90 -15.34
CA ILE A 136 -10.90 6.88 -14.73
C ILE A 136 -10.10 6.19 -15.81
N LYS A 137 -8.79 6.06 -15.59
CA LYS A 137 -7.87 5.47 -16.55
C LYS A 137 -6.86 4.56 -15.87
N SER A 138 -6.82 3.31 -16.31
CA SER A 138 -5.73 2.39 -15.99
C SER A 138 -4.55 2.62 -16.94
N HIS A 139 -3.33 2.58 -16.40
CA HIS A 139 -2.10 2.67 -17.17
C HIS A 139 -1.33 1.34 -17.20
N ALA A 140 -1.93 0.25 -16.71
CA ALA A 140 -1.34 -1.09 -16.70
C ALA A 140 -0.77 -1.52 -18.07
N MET A 141 -1.38 -1.09 -19.17
CA MET A 141 -0.97 -1.52 -20.51
C MET A 141 0.22 -0.76 -21.11
N VAL A 142 0.77 0.24 -20.43
CA VAL A 142 1.95 0.98 -20.90
C VAL A 142 3.20 0.08 -20.86
N THR A 143 3.96 0.08 -21.96
CA THR A 143 5.21 -0.69 -22.13
C THR A 143 6.46 0.16 -21.92
N TYR A 144 7.61 -0.47 -21.72
CA TYR A 144 8.89 0.24 -21.67
C TYR A 144 9.19 1.00 -22.97
N ARG A 145 8.76 0.47 -24.12
CA ARG A 145 8.83 1.15 -25.41
C ARG A 145 8.04 2.46 -25.43
N ASP A 146 6.79 2.43 -24.95
CA ASP A 146 5.88 3.58 -25.04
C ASP A 146 6.46 4.83 -24.36
N PHE A 147 7.16 4.65 -23.23
CA PHE A 147 7.77 5.75 -22.46
C PHE A 147 9.29 5.86 -22.61
N ALA A 148 9.91 5.05 -23.49
CA ALA A 148 11.36 4.98 -23.65
C ALA A 148 12.09 4.78 -22.31
N LEU A 149 11.60 3.86 -21.49
CA LEU A 149 12.14 3.51 -20.17
C LEU A 149 12.87 2.15 -20.16
N PHE A 150 13.27 1.64 -21.33
CA PHE A 150 14.08 0.43 -21.45
C PHE A 150 15.57 0.80 -21.45
N ASP A 151 16.30 0.30 -20.47
CA ASP A 151 17.75 0.45 -20.34
C ASP A 151 18.44 -0.92 -20.09
N GLU A 152 19.76 -0.92 -19.95
CA GLU A 152 20.55 -2.13 -19.74
C GLU A 152 20.15 -2.88 -18.45
N GLU A 153 19.82 -2.16 -17.38
CA GLU A 153 19.40 -2.76 -16.11
C GLU A 153 18.04 -3.46 -16.24
N ILE A 154 17.06 -2.81 -16.89
CA ILE A 154 15.77 -3.42 -17.22
C ILE A 154 15.96 -4.63 -18.15
N GLY A 155 16.87 -4.54 -19.13
CA GLY A 155 17.17 -5.60 -20.09
C GLY A 155 17.68 -6.90 -19.47
N LYS A 156 18.16 -6.88 -18.21
CA LYS A 156 18.57 -8.09 -17.46
C LYS A 156 17.39 -8.99 -17.11
N THR A 157 16.20 -8.44 -16.91
CA THR A 157 15.02 -9.20 -16.43
C THR A 157 13.78 -9.04 -17.30
N ASN A 158 13.74 -8.07 -18.19
CA ASN A 158 12.56 -7.70 -18.97
C ASN A 158 12.88 -7.47 -20.44
N ARG A 159 11.84 -7.46 -21.26
CA ARG A 159 11.90 -7.15 -22.70
C ARG A 159 11.30 -5.77 -22.98
N LEU A 160 11.70 -5.19 -24.11
CA LEU A 160 11.28 -3.85 -24.54
C LEU A 160 9.75 -3.65 -24.58
N ASP A 161 9.02 -4.68 -24.99
CA ASP A 161 7.56 -4.66 -25.11
C ASP A 161 6.82 -5.16 -23.85
N ASP A 162 7.55 -5.48 -22.77
CA ASP A 162 6.94 -5.81 -21.48
C ASP A 162 6.23 -4.58 -20.88
N LYS A 163 5.18 -4.84 -20.10
CA LYS A 163 4.49 -3.80 -19.31
C LYS A 163 5.38 -3.26 -18.20
N ILE A 164 5.40 -1.94 -18.02
CA ILE A 164 6.15 -1.28 -16.95
C ILE A 164 5.53 -1.64 -15.60
N PHE A 165 4.25 -1.33 -15.43
CA PHE A 165 3.53 -1.58 -14.17
C PHE A 165 3.30 -3.08 -13.95
N LYS A 166 3.71 -3.58 -12.79
CA LYS A 166 3.49 -4.99 -12.40
C LYS A 166 2.17 -5.21 -11.67
N ARG A 167 1.49 -4.14 -11.30
CA ARG A 167 0.06 -4.12 -10.95
C ARG A 167 -0.61 -3.04 -11.79
N ASP A 168 -0.81 -1.84 -11.28
CA ASP A 168 -1.36 -0.72 -12.04
C ASP A 168 -0.86 0.64 -11.51
N CYS A 169 -1.05 1.67 -12.32
CA CYS A 169 -1.18 3.07 -11.92
C CYS A 169 -2.57 3.54 -12.36
N LEU A 170 -3.52 3.52 -11.43
CA LEU A 170 -4.89 3.93 -11.68
C LEU A 170 -5.02 5.45 -11.50
N GLU A 171 -5.35 6.16 -12.58
CA GLU A 171 -5.60 7.60 -12.60
C GLU A 171 -7.09 7.88 -12.44
N LEU A 172 -7.44 8.73 -11.49
CA LEU A 172 -8.80 9.24 -11.31
C LEU A 172 -8.80 10.76 -11.46
N ASP A 173 -9.65 11.26 -12.34
CA ASP A 173 -9.93 12.70 -12.48
C ASP A 173 -11.19 13.03 -11.68
N LEU A 174 -11.03 13.80 -10.61
CA LEU A 174 -12.08 14.09 -9.64
C LEU A 174 -12.42 15.57 -9.60
N ARG A 175 -13.65 15.88 -9.21
CA ARG A 175 -14.01 17.19 -8.65
C ARG A 175 -14.56 17.01 -7.24
N VAL A 176 -13.98 17.73 -6.29
CA VAL A 176 -14.46 17.80 -4.91
C VAL A 176 -14.99 19.20 -4.66
N GLY A 177 -16.29 19.33 -4.43
CA GLY A 177 -16.99 20.63 -4.36
C GLY A 177 -16.69 21.56 -5.54
N GLY A 178 -16.47 20.98 -6.73
CA GLY A 178 -16.13 21.70 -7.95
C GLY A 178 -14.63 21.96 -8.20
N VAL A 179 -13.76 21.73 -7.20
CA VAL A 179 -12.30 21.88 -7.31
C VAL A 179 -11.68 20.62 -7.92
N PRO A 180 -10.84 20.72 -8.97
CA PRO A 180 -10.21 19.55 -9.58
C PRO A 180 -9.18 18.91 -8.66
N LEU A 181 -9.13 17.59 -8.65
CA LEU A 181 -8.10 16.77 -8.02
C LEU A 181 -7.80 15.57 -8.93
N THR A 182 -6.54 15.32 -9.25
CA THR A 182 -6.13 14.10 -9.97
C THR A 182 -5.38 13.16 -9.02
N LEU A 183 -5.87 11.94 -8.90
CA LEU A 183 -5.33 10.92 -8.01
C LEU A 183 -4.64 9.82 -8.83
N TYR A 184 -3.43 9.45 -8.44
CA TYR A 184 -2.67 8.35 -9.02
C TYR A 184 -2.46 7.28 -7.96
N VAL A 185 -3.22 6.18 -8.06
CA VAL A 185 -3.15 5.06 -7.13
C VAL A 185 -2.24 3.98 -7.70
N VAL A 186 -1.20 3.62 -6.96
CA VAL A 186 -0.18 2.68 -7.42
C VAL A 186 -0.05 1.49 -6.49
N HIS A 187 0.43 0.38 -7.04
CA HIS A 187 1.05 -0.70 -6.28
C HIS A 187 2.29 -1.12 -7.07
N PHE A 188 3.47 -0.75 -6.58
CA PHE A 188 4.73 -1.05 -7.27
C PHE A 188 5.18 -2.49 -7.03
N LYS A 189 6.14 -2.94 -7.84
CA LYS A 189 6.75 -4.26 -7.75
C LYS A 189 7.30 -4.52 -6.34
N SER A 190 6.81 -5.59 -5.71
CA SER A 190 7.31 -6.06 -4.42
C SER A 190 8.80 -6.35 -4.39
N MET A 191 9.41 -6.18 -3.20
CA MET A 191 10.77 -6.65 -2.90
C MET A 191 10.81 -8.17 -3.02
N GLY A 192 11.58 -8.68 -3.99
CA GLY A 192 11.62 -10.10 -4.32
C GLY A 192 12.46 -10.93 -3.34
N ASN A 193 12.77 -12.16 -3.73
CA ASN A 193 13.82 -12.91 -3.05
C ASN A 193 15.20 -12.36 -3.46
N PRO A 194 16.22 -12.49 -2.60
CA PRO A 194 17.60 -12.21 -2.97
C PRO A 194 17.97 -12.93 -4.27
N ARG A 195 18.70 -12.23 -5.14
CA ARG A 195 19.08 -12.74 -6.46
C ARG A 195 20.41 -12.09 -6.87
N ASP A 196 21.29 -12.88 -7.48
CA ASP A 196 22.56 -12.41 -8.03
C ASP A 196 23.45 -11.68 -6.99
N GLY A 197 23.41 -12.14 -5.73
CA GLY A 197 24.16 -11.57 -4.62
C GLY A 197 23.57 -10.29 -4.03
N LEU A 198 22.46 -9.79 -4.58
CA LEU A 198 21.72 -8.63 -4.09
C LEU A 198 20.53 -9.06 -3.25
N ASP A 199 20.13 -8.20 -2.30
CA ASP A 199 18.90 -8.40 -1.57
C ASP A 199 17.66 -8.23 -2.48
N GLY A 200 16.49 -8.59 -1.93
CA GLY A 200 15.22 -8.50 -2.63
C GLY A 200 14.82 -7.08 -3.04
N ARG A 201 15.31 -6.06 -2.33
CA ARG A 201 15.01 -4.65 -2.60
C ARG A 201 15.88 -4.13 -3.74
N GLN A 202 17.18 -4.39 -3.71
CA GLN A 202 18.15 -3.98 -4.73
C GLN A 202 17.89 -4.69 -6.06
N SER A 203 17.64 -6.00 -6.04
CA SER A 203 17.40 -6.78 -7.26
C SER A 203 16.14 -6.37 -8.03
N THR A 204 15.12 -5.81 -7.36
CA THR A 204 13.90 -5.30 -8.01
C THR A 204 13.88 -3.78 -8.18
N LEU A 205 14.90 -3.07 -7.70
CA LEU A 205 14.98 -1.61 -7.74
C LEU A 205 14.85 -1.03 -9.16
N PRO A 206 15.50 -1.58 -10.22
CA PRO A 206 15.34 -1.03 -11.57
C PRO A 206 13.88 -1.01 -12.04
N ILE A 207 13.11 -2.07 -11.74
CA ILE A 207 11.69 -2.17 -12.10
C ILE A 207 10.89 -1.10 -11.37
N ARG A 208 11.03 -0.98 -10.04
CA ARG A 208 10.31 0.04 -9.26
C ARG A 208 10.66 1.46 -9.71
N ARG A 209 11.94 1.71 -10.05
CA ARG A 209 12.39 3.01 -10.57
C ARG A 209 11.73 3.32 -11.92
N ALA A 210 11.58 2.33 -12.79
CA ALA A 210 10.85 2.49 -14.05
C ALA A 210 9.35 2.75 -13.81
N GLU A 211 8.72 2.08 -12.85
CA GLU A 211 7.33 2.35 -12.45
C GLU A 211 7.17 3.79 -11.94
N ALA A 212 8.04 4.26 -11.05
CA ALA A 212 8.02 5.64 -10.56
C ALA A 212 8.23 6.67 -11.69
N ARG A 213 9.17 6.42 -12.61
CA ARG A 213 9.40 7.26 -13.81
C ARG A 213 8.18 7.28 -14.73
N ALA A 214 7.48 6.16 -14.87
CA ALA A 214 6.26 6.08 -15.66
C ALA A 214 5.12 6.91 -15.03
N VAL A 215 4.93 6.85 -13.72
CA VAL A 215 3.96 7.72 -13.00
C VAL A 215 4.27 9.18 -13.25
N ARG A 216 5.53 9.58 -13.08
CA ARG A 216 5.97 10.96 -13.36
C ARG A 216 5.70 11.35 -14.82
N ARG A 217 6.03 10.49 -15.79
CA ARG A 217 5.75 10.72 -17.21
C ARG A 217 4.25 10.90 -17.50
N ILE A 218 3.39 10.10 -16.87
CA ILE A 218 1.92 10.22 -17.00
C ILE A 218 1.44 11.59 -16.53
N ILE A 219 1.91 12.04 -15.35
CA ILE A 219 1.56 13.35 -14.78
C ILE A 219 2.07 14.49 -15.67
N GLU A 220 3.31 14.41 -16.15
CA GLU A 220 3.89 15.38 -17.08
C GLU A 220 3.13 15.41 -18.42
N ASN A 221 2.72 14.26 -18.96
CA ASN A 221 1.91 14.20 -20.17
C ASN A 221 0.53 14.84 -19.98
N ARG A 222 -0.07 14.70 -18.79
CA ARG A 222 -1.38 15.30 -18.47
C ARG A 222 -1.30 16.81 -18.32
N PHE A 223 -0.33 17.32 -17.57
CA PHE A 223 -0.30 18.73 -17.15
C PHE A 223 0.74 19.59 -17.88
N GLY A 224 1.63 18.97 -18.64
CA GLY A 224 2.80 19.60 -19.27
C GLY A 224 4.04 19.51 -18.39
N THR A 225 5.17 19.09 -18.97
CA THR A 225 6.48 19.07 -18.32
C THR A 225 6.83 20.46 -17.78
N GLY A 226 7.24 20.55 -16.51
CA GLY A 226 7.54 21.81 -15.84
C GLY A 226 6.30 22.63 -15.41
N HIS A 227 5.08 22.16 -15.70
CA HIS A 227 3.83 22.85 -15.38
C HIS A 227 2.95 22.10 -14.35
N THR A 228 3.53 21.10 -13.67
CA THR A 228 2.85 20.24 -12.70
C THR A 228 2.73 20.86 -11.30
N ALA A 229 3.67 21.74 -10.92
CA ALA A 229 3.85 22.19 -9.54
C ALA A 229 2.61 22.87 -8.90
N LYS A 230 1.78 23.52 -9.71
CA LYS A 230 0.57 24.26 -9.28
C LYS A 230 -0.73 23.47 -9.43
N LYS A 231 -0.67 22.18 -9.76
CA LYS A 231 -1.84 21.34 -10.03
C LYS A 231 -2.22 20.56 -8.78
N ASN A 232 -3.50 20.35 -8.51
CA ASN A 232 -3.95 19.47 -7.43
C ASN A 232 -3.79 18.00 -7.87
N PHE A 233 -2.63 17.40 -7.63
CA PHE A 233 -2.46 15.95 -7.76
C PHE A 233 -1.89 15.30 -6.51
N VAL A 234 -2.23 14.02 -6.34
CA VAL A 234 -1.69 13.13 -5.31
C VAL A 234 -1.27 11.80 -5.94
N ILE A 235 -0.07 11.31 -5.61
CA ILE A 235 0.36 9.94 -5.90
C ILE A 235 0.29 9.18 -4.58
N CYS A 236 -0.40 8.04 -4.55
CA CYS A 236 -0.56 7.27 -3.32
C CYS A 236 -0.59 5.77 -3.57
N GLY A 237 -0.30 5.00 -2.53
CA GLY A 237 -0.29 3.54 -2.62
C GLY A 237 0.88 2.90 -1.90
N ASP A 238 0.94 1.58 -2.02
CA ASP A 238 2.09 0.77 -1.62
C ASP A 238 3.16 0.83 -2.73
N MET A 239 4.23 1.56 -2.45
CA MET A 239 5.32 1.75 -3.40
C MET A 239 6.43 0.70 -3.26
N ASN A 240 6.32 -0.22 -2.29
CA ASN A 240 7.24 -1.33 -2.09
C ASN A 240 8.74 -0.93 -2.08
N ASP A 241 9.03 0.30 -1.70
CA ASP A 241 10.35 0.87 -1.55
C ASP A 241 10.33 1.92 -0.43
N TYR A 242 11.49 2.25 0.09
CA TYR A 242 11.66 3.23 1.15
C TYR A 242 12.92 4.07 0.93
N GLN A 243 12.90 5.31 1.40
CA GLN A 243 14.06 6.22 1.39
C GLN A 243 14.80 6.20 2.73
N GLU A 244 14.17 5.66 3.77
CA GLU A 244 14.70 5.57 5.13
C GLU A 244 14.09 4.36 5.84
N ARG A 245 14.78 3.88 6.86
CA ARG A 245 14.28 2.83 7.77
C ARG A 245 14.70 3.08 9.20
N VAL A 246 14.12 2.32 10.11
CA VAL A 246 14.49 2.28 11.52
C VAL A 246 14.92 0.86 11.85
N ASP A 247 16.22 0.64 12.03
CA ASP A 247 16.73 -0.64 12.49
C ASP A 247 16.22 -0.93 13.90
N VAL A 248 15.67 -2.12 14.10
CA VAL A 248 15.19 -2.60 15.41
C VAL A 248 16.24 -3.57 15.97
N ILE A 249 17.07 -3.08 16.88
CA ILE A 249 18.24 -3.82 17.37
C ILE A 249 17.93 -4.40 18.75
N GLY A 250 18.06 -5.72 18.90
CA GLY A 250 17.90 -6.40 20.18
C GLY A 250 16.81 -7.46 20.14
N ARG A 251 16.36 -7.88 21.32
CA ARG A 251 15.39 -8.97 21.49
C ARG A 251 14.56 -8.76 22.75
N ARG A 252 13.38 -9.38 22.79
CA ARG A 252 12.41 -9.25 23.89
C ARG A 252 13.00 -9.36 25.29
N GLY A 253 13.95 -10.29 25.51
CA GLY A 253 14.56 -10.50 26.83
C GLY A 253 15.58 -9.43 27.26
N THR A 254 16.13 -8.64 26.34
CA THR A 254 17.17 -7.63 26.60
C THR A 254 16.71 -6.21 26.27
N GLY A 255 15.49 -6.05 25.75
CA GLY A 255 14.98 -4.78 25.21
C GLY A 255 15.42 -4.54 23.77
N TYR A 256 14.89 -3.44 23.22
CA TYR A 256 15.10 -3.01 21.84
C TYR A 256 15.67 -1.59 21.81
N ARG A 257 16.52 -1.32 20.82
CA ARG A 257 17.03 0.00 20.46
C ARG A 257 16.65 0.29 19.02
N PHE A 258 16.34 1.55 18.73
CA PHE A 258 15.87 2.00 17.43
C PHE A 258 16.89 2.97 16.83
N VAL A 259 17.29 2.73 15.58
CA VAL A 259 18.25 3.58 14.88
C VAL A 259 17.69 3.95 13.53
N HIS A 260 17.43 5.23 13.33
CA HIS A 260 17.08 5.76 12.01
C HIS A 260 18.28 5.67 11.07
N GLN A 261 18.02 5.27 9.83
CA GLN A 261 18.99 5.17 8.74
C GLN A 261 18.34 5.72 7.47
N ASP A 262 19.06 6.61 6.78
CA ASP A 262 18.72 6.98 5.40
C ASP A 262 19.28 5.91 4.45
N GLU A 263 18.49 5.53 3.46
CA GLU A 263 18.94 4.64 2.39
C GLU A 263 19.72 5.44 1.36
N ALA A 264 20.79 4.86 0.81
CA ALA A 264 21.64 5.54 -0.18
C ALA A 264 20.93 5.84 -1.50
N GLU A 265 19.93 5.04 -1.85
CA GLU A 265 19.09 5.23 -3.04
C GLU A 265 17.68 4.66 -2.83
N SER A 266 16.71 5.20 -3.56
CA SER A 266 15.35 4.69 -3.64
C SER A 266 14.76 4.86 -5.04
N ALA A 267 13.83 4.00 -5.45
CA ALA A 267 13.04 4.25 -6.65
C ALA A 267 12.23 5.56 -6.54
N LEU A 268 11.91 5.98 -5.31
CA LEU A 268 11.06 7.12 -5.02
C LEU A 268 11.77 8.47 -5.12
N ASP A 269 13.11 8.46 -5.25
CA ASP A 269 13.90 9.67 -5.49
C ASP A 269 13.45 10.39 -6.77
N VAL A 270 12.86 9.65 -7.73
CA VAL A 270 12.20 10.17 -8.93
C VAL A 270 11.16 11.26 -8.63
N PHE A 271 10.48 11.16 -7.48
CA PHE A 271 9.46 12.12 -7.05
C PHE A 271 10.04 13.27 -6.21
N SER A 272 11.07 13.03 -5.40
CA SER A 272 11.58 14.04 -4.45
C SER A 272 12.79 14.83 -4.95
N GLN A 273 13.65 14.26 -5.79
CA GLN A 273 15.01 14.78 -6.06
C GLN A 273 15.04 16.24 -6.58
N ASP A 274 14.04 16.62 -7.36
CA ASP A 274 13.91 17.95 -7.97
C ASP A 274 12.66 18.70 -7.50
N GLY A 275 12.07 18.25 -6.38
CA GLY A 275 10.85 18.83 -5.83
C GLY A 275 9.61 18.58 -6.69
N PHE A 276 9.58 17.51 -7.48
CA PHE A 276 8.41 17.16 -8.30
C PHE A 276 7.15 16.89 -7.46
N ALA A 277 7.30 16.20 -6.32
CA ALA A 277 6.27 15.98 -5.32
C ALA A 277 6.87 15.86 -3.91
N GLU A 278 6.07 16.12 -2.88
CA GLU A 278 6.48 16.07 -1.47
C GLU A 278 5.88 14.84 -0.75
N ASN A 279 6.72 14.02 -0.12
CA ASN A 279 6.28 12.99 0.82
C ASN A 279 5.89 13.64 2.15
N VAL A 280 4.59 13.82 2.37
CA VAL A 280 4.06 14.48 3.57
C VAL A 280 4.25 13.68 4.86
N VAL A 281 4.56 12.39 4.78
CA VAL A 281 4.88 11.59 5.97
C VAL A 281 6.18 12.03 6.61
N ARG A 282 7.10 12.66 5.86
CA ARG A 282 8.35 13.25 6.41
C ARG A 282 8.11 14.38 7.42
N ARG A 283 6.87 14.87 7.54
CA ARG A 283 6.44 15.85 8.57
C ARG A 283 6.34 15.23 9.96
N ARG A 284 6.30 13.90 10.07
CA ARG A 284 6.43 13.17 11.35
C ARG A 284 7.91 13.05 11.74
N GLU A 285 8.15 12.76 13.01
CA GLU A 285 9.48 12.43 13.52
C GLU A 285 10.06 11.18 12.82
N PRO A 286 11.38 11.09 12.58
CA PRO A 286 11.99 10.00 11.81
C PRO A 286 11.60 8.59 12.29
N LEU A 287 11.49 8.38 13.60
CA LEU A 287 11.12 7.08 14.17
C LEU A 287 9.64 6.72 13.98
N ASP A 288 8.80 7.66 13.54
CA ASP A 288 7.33 7.57 13.52
C ASP A 288 6.74 7.56 12.09
N ARG A 289 7.58 7.38 11.07
CA ARG A 289 7.17 7.42 9.64
C ARG A 289 6.81 6.07 9.05
N TRP A 290 7.07 4.98 9.78
CA TRP A 290 6.92 3.63 9.27
C TRP A 290 5.46 3.20 9.13
N THR A 291 5.21 2.38 8.11
CA THR A 291 3.90 1.77 7.82
C THR A 291 3.98 0.24 7.80
N LEU A 292 5.19 -0.32 7.72
CA LEU A 292 5.44 -1.75 7.75
C LEU A 292 6.59 -2.10 8.73
N TYR A 293 6.45 -3.26 9.37
CA TYR A 293 7.51 -3.90 10.15
C TYR A 293 8.02 -5.16 9.47
N HIS A 294 9.26 -5.10 8.99
CA HIS A 294 9.96 -6.24 8.42
C HIS A 294 10.69 -7.02 9.52
N ALA A 295 10.56 -8.35 9.52
CA ALA A 295 11.32 -9.20 10.44
C ALA A 295 11.57 -10.59 9.84
N ARG A 296 12.85 -11.00 9.82
CA ARG A 296 13.34 -12.36 9.51
C ARG A 296 14.12 -12.94 10.70
N GLY A 297 13.62 -12.65 11.90
CA GLY A 297 14.25 -13.03 13.17
C GLY A 297 14.90 -11.84 13.87
N PRO A 298 15.51 -12.05 15.06
CA PRO A 298 16.03 -10.96 15.88
C PRO A 298 17.22 -10.20 15.28
N GLU A 299 17.91 -10.81 14.31
CA GLU A 299 19.10 -10.23 13.66
C GLU A 299 18.74 -9.36 12.44
N GLU A 300 17.55 -9.55 11.89
CA GLU A 300 17.10 -8.88 10.67
C GLU A 300 15.66 -8.36 10.88
N GLN A 301 15.54 -7.16 11.45
CA GLN A 301 14.26 -6.51 11.73
C GLN A 301 14.40 -4.98 11.64
N TRP A 302 13.46 -4.36 10.94
CA TRP A 302 13.40 -2.91 10.79
C TRP A 302 11.97 -2.45 10.51
N LEU A 303 11.73 -1.17 10.75
CA LEU A 303 10.50 -0.48 10.40
C LEU A 303 10.77 0.39 9.18
N CYS A 304 9.88 0.43 8.20
CA CYS A 304 10.00 1.31 7.03
C CYS A 304 8.65 1.81 6.55
N GLN A 305 8.66 2.89 5.77
CA GLN A 305 7.49 3.41 5.10
C GLN A 305 7.35 2.73 3.73
N LEU A 306 6.25 2.01 3.49
CA LEU A 306 5.92 1.49 2.16
C LEU A 306 4.67 2.15 1.56
N ASP A 307 3.81 2.71 2.42
CA ASP A 307 2.57 3.36 2.02
C ASP A 307 2.75 4.88 2.02
N TYR A 308 2.42 5.52 0.89
CA TYR A 308 2.75 6.93 0.68
C TYR A 308 1.55 7.78 0.28
N LEU A 309 1.63 9.06 0.65
CA LEU A 309 0.88 10.17 0.04
C LEU A 309 1.92 11.20 -0.44
N TRP A 310 2.08 11.33 -1.76
CA TRP A 310 2.93 12.34 -2.38
C TRP A 310 2.05 13.44 -2.94
N LEU A 311 2.22 14.67 -2.47
CA LEU A 311 1.45 15.81 -2.93
C LEU A 311 2.25 16.62 -3.95
N SER A 312 1.55 17.18 -4.93
CA SER A 312 2.13 18.26 -5.74
C SER A 312 2.66 19.41 -4.85
N PRO A 313 3.69 20.16 -5.29
CA PRO A 313 4.30 21.23 -4.50
C PRO A 313 3.31 22.27 -3.95
N ALA A 314 2.41 22.79 -4.78
CA ALA A 314 1.46 23.81 -4.32
C ALA A 314 0.43 23.23 -3.35
N LEU A 315 -0.05 22.00 -3.57
CA LEU A 315 -0.97 21.34 -2.66
C LEU A 315 -0.29 21.04 -1.31
N ALA A 316 0.98 20.60 -1.34
CA ALA A 316 1.77 20.36 -0.14
C ALA A 316 1.96 21.65 0.68
N ALA A 317 2.29 22.75 0.02
CA ALA A 317 2.48 24.07 0.63
C ALA A 317 1.19 24.62 1.26
N ALA A 318 0.04 24.51 0.57
CA ALA A 318 -1.25 24.88 1.13
C ALA A 318 -1.63 24.06 2.37
N ASN A 319 -1.09 22.84 2.48
CA ASN A 319 -1.32 21.92 3.57
C ASN A 319 -0.14 21.82 4.55
N ALA A 320 0.80 22.77 4.58
CA ALA A 320 2.08 22.62 5.30
C ALA A 320 1.94 22.29 6.81
N LYS A 321 0.84 22.70 7.44
CA LYS A 321 0.57 22.44 8.87
C LYS A 321 -0.18 21.13 9.15
N ARG A 322 -0.65 20.44 8.11
CA ARG A 322 -1.34 19.15 8.23
C ARG A 322 -0.29 18.05 8.35
N ILE A 323 -0.40 17.24 9.41
CA ILE A 323 0.45 16.07 9.65
C ILE A 323 -0.38 14.83 9.32
N PRO A 324 0.09 13.91 8.46
CA PRO A 324 -0.63 12.68 8.17
C PRO A 324 -0.71 11.78 9.40
N GLU A 325 -1.74 10.95 9.46
CA GLU A 325 -1.96 9.93 10.47
C GLU A 325 -1.58 8.56 9.91
N ILE A 326 -0.99 7.72 10.77
CA ILE A 326 -0.66 6.32 10.45
C ILE A 326 -1.40 5.45 11.46
N ILE A 327 -2.37 4.67 11.00
CA ILE A 327 -3.27 3.89 11.87
C ILE A 327 -2.62 2.55 12.21
N ARG A 328 -2.08 2.40 13.42
CA ARG A 328 -1.28 1.22 13.80
C ARG A 328 -2.01 0.20 14.68
N HIS A 329 -3.24 0.48 15.08
CA HIS A 329 -4.04 -0.35 15.98
C HIS A 329 -4.25 -1.79 15.48
N GLY A 330 -4.16 -2.01 14.16
CA GLY A 330 -4.26 -3.33 13.53
C GLY A 330 -2.98 -4.16 13.47
N GLN A 331 -1.84 -3.64 13.96
CA GLN A 331 -0.55 -4.33 13.92
C GLN A 331 -0.45 -5.45 14.96
N PRO A 332 0.14 -6.61 14.62
CA PRO A 332 0.24 -7.75 15.54
C PRO A 332 1.16 -7.46 16.73
N TYR A 333 1.10 -8.30 17.78
CA TYR A 333 1.95 -8.12 18.97
C TYR A 333 3.44 -8.36 18.71
N ARG A 334 3.81 -9.08 17.64
CA ARG A 334 5.21 -9.23 17.22
C ARG A 334 5.82 -7.94 16.70
N THR A 335 5.01 -6.96 16.30
CA THR A 335 5.50 -5.67 15.81
C THR A 335 6.09 -4.90 16.97
N VAL A 336 7.36 -4.55 16.85
CA VAL A 336 8.13 -3.84 17.87
C VAL A 336 8.02 -2.34 17.61
N PHE A 337 7.36 -1.64 18.52
CA PHE A 337 7.12 -0.20 18.40
C PHE A 337 8.26 0.59 19.05
N PRO A 338 8.74 1.69 18.43
CA PRO A 338 9.55 2.66 19.14
C PRO A 338 8.79 3.23 20.35
N PRO A 339 9.49 3.61 21.44
CA PRO A 339 8.83 4.10 22.65
C PRO A 339 7.93 5.32 22.39
N GLY A 340 6.75 5.34 23.00
CA GLY A 340 5.78 6.42 22.87
C GLY A 340 4.85 6.32 21.65
N GLN A 341 5.00 5.26 20.84
CA GLN A 341 4.13 4.99 19.68
C GLN A 341 3.13 3.85 19.96
N GLU A 342 3.11 3.31 21.17
CA GLU A 342 2.24 2.20 21.54
C GLU A 342 0.76 2.56 21.34
N VAL A 343 0.00 1.60 20.81
CA VAL A 343 -1.43 1.73 20.54
C VAL A 343 -2.20 0.64 21.26
N GLU A 344 -3.45 0.95 21.61
CA GLU A 344 -4.42 -0.08 21.99
C GLU A 344 -4.77 -0.90 20.74
N ARG A 345 -4.28 -2.13 20.67
CA ARG A 345 -4.55 -3.00 19.52
C ARG A 345 -6.03 -3.38 19.48
N TYR A 346 -6.55 -3.62 18.28
CA TYR A 346 -7.93 -4.08 18.13
C TYR A 346 -8.19 -5.41 18.85
N PRO A 347 -9.44 -5.68 19.26
CA PRO A 347 -9.79 -6.94 19.89
C PRO A 347 -9.33 -8.15 19.07
N ARG A 348 -8.88 -9.20 19.78
CA ARG A 348 -8.42 -10.48 19.20
C ARG A 348 -7.19 -10.41 18.30
N THR A 349 -6.47 -9.28 18.27
CA THR A 349 -5.16 -9.20 17.61
C THR A 349 -4.23 -10.29 18.13
N GLY A 350 -3.67 -11.07 17.22
CA GLY A 350 -2.79 -12.19 17.55
C GLY A 350 -1.34 -11.78 17.75
N TRP A 351 -0.52 -12.73 18.18
CA TRP A 351 0.94 -12.54 18.22
C TRP A 351 1.50 -12.17 16.84
N ASP A 352 1.01 -12.84 15.80
CA ASP A 352 1.39 -12.62 14.40
C ASP A 352 0.15 -12.55 13.51
N ARG A 353 -0.76 -13.51 13.68
CA ARG A 353 -2.09 -13.53 13.06
C ARG A 353 -3.13 -13.92 14.14
N PRO A 354 -4.38 -13.44 14.06
CA PRO A 354 -4.89 -12.51 13.04
C PRO A 354 -4.38 -11.07 13.28
N LYS A 355 -4.41 -10.24 12.24
CA LYS A 355 -3.99 -8.81 12.21
C LYS A 355 -4.83 -8.08 11.15
N ALA A 356 -4.84 -6.75 11.11
CA ALA A 356 -5.56 -6.01 10.06
C ALA A 356 -4.88 -6.10 8.69
N SER A 357 -3.55 -5.99 8.70
CA SER A 357 -2.60 -6.06 7.57
C SER A 357 -1.18 -6.04 8.19
N ASP A 358 -0.15 -6.45 7.46
CA ASP A 358 1.23 -6.03 7.81
C ASP A 358 1.51 -4.56 7.51
N HIS A 359 0.69 -3.92 6.68
CA HIS A 359 0.72 -2.48 6.43
C HIS A 359 -0.15 -1.70 7.43
N CYS A 360 0.05 -0.38 7.46
CA CYS A 360 -0.74 0.57 8.22
C CYS A 360 -1.39 1.58 7.27
N PRO A 361 -2.69 1.88 7.40
CA PRO A 361 -3.30 2.97 6.65
C PRO A 361 -2.56 4.29 6.90
N VAL A 362 -2.32 5.04 5.83
CA VAL A 362 -1.83 6.43 5.90
C VAL A 362 -2.96 7.33 5.44
N VAL A 363 -3.36 8.28 6.27
CA VAL A 363 -4.48 9.19 5.99
C VAL A 363 -4.11 10.63 6.28
N MET A 364 -4.62 11.55 5.47
CA MET A 364 -4.41 12.98 5.66
C MET A 364 -5.62 13.78 5.20
N THR A 365 -5.98 14.80 5.96
CA THR A 365 -6.93 15.83 5.50
C THR A 365 -6.19 16.85 4.64
N LEU A 366 -6.70 17.09 3.44
CA LEU A 366 -6.17 17.97 2.42
C LEU A 366 -7.14 19.11 2.15
N ASP A 367 -6.65 20.34 2.24
CA ASP A 367 -7.31 21.54 1.73
C ASP A 367 -6.90 21.75 0.27
N LEU A 368 -7.84 21.56 -0.66
CA LEU A 368 -7.58 21.72 -2.11
C LEU A 368 -7.46 23.21 -2.51
N LEU A 369 -6.62 23.48 -3.52
CA LEU A 369 -6.34 24.82 -4.07
C LEU A 369 -7.47 25.37 -4.93
#